data_AF-A0A424LGR6-F1
#
_entry.id   AF-A0A424LGR6-F1
#
_cell.length_a   1.000
_cell.length_b   1.000
_cell.length_c   1.000
_cell.angle_alpha   90.00
_cell.angle_beta   90.00
_cell.angle_gamma   90.00
#
_symmetry.space_group_name_H-M   'P 1'
#
loop_
_entity.id
_entity.type
_entity.pdbx_description
1 polymer ?
#
loop_
_entity_poly.entity_id
_entity_poly.type
_entity_poly.pdbx_seq_one_letter_code
_entity_poly.pdbx_strand_id
1 'polypeptide(L)' 'MKTFAEIRTTINEASSSDMRNWVFDHLENTEMDSGQMKAAFIKKFGKENLKSYEKYVSEYID' A
#
# COMPACT_ATOMS: atom_id res chain seq x y z
N MET A 1 6.45 7.17 -27.75
CA MET A 1 6.07 7.79 -26.46
C MET A 1 4.89 7.02 -25.92
N LYS A 2 4.94 6.54 -24.67
CA LYS A 2 3.80 5.87 -24.04
C LYS A 2 2.67 6.88 -23.84
N THR A 3 1.43 6.46 -24.04
CA THR A 3 0.26 7.34 -23.87
C THR A 3 0.06 7.66 -22.39
N PHE A 4 -0.57 8.80 -22.08
CA PHE A 4 -0.90 9.18 -20.69
C PHE A 4 -1.71 8.10 -19.95
N ALA A 5 -2.52 7.32 -20.68
CA ALA A 5 -3.27 6.19 -20.14
C ALA A 5 -2.34 5.04 -19.73
N GLU A 6 -1.41 4.62 -20.60
CA GLU A 6 -0.44 3.57 -20.29
C GLU A 6 0.50 3.98 -19.15
N ILE A 7 0.92 5.25 -19.10
CA ILE A 7 1.74 5.78 -17.99
C ILE A 7 0.96 5.69 -16.68
N ARG A 8 -0.33 6.04 -16.68
CA ARG A 8 -1.18 5.95 -15.48
C ARG A 8 -1.41 4.51 -15.03
N THR A 9 -1.59 3.57 -15.96
CA THR A 9 -1.77 2.15 -15.63
C THR A 9 -0.48 1.55 -15.05
N THR A 10 0.67 1.81 -15.68
CA THR A 10 1.97 1.33 -15.17
C THR A 10 2.31 1.94 -13.81
N ILE A 11 1.99 3.22 -13.58
CA ILE A 11 2.16 3.88 -12.27
C ILE A 11 1.23 3.26 -11.22
N ASN A 12 -0.02 2.92 -11.57
CA ASN A 12 -0.99 2.31 -10.65
C ASN A 12 -0.67 0.85 -10.30
N GLU A 13 -0.11 0.09 -11.23
CA GLU A 13 0.32 -1.29 -10.98
C GLU A 13 1.59 -1.34 -10.13
N ALA A 14 2.57 -0.47 -10.43
CA ALA A 14 3.75 -0.30 -9.59
C ALA A 14 3.37 0.18 -8.18
N SER A 15 2.43 1.14 -8.06
CA SER A 15 2.00 1.64 -6.76
C SER A 15 1.27 0.58 -5.93
N SER A 16 0.50 -0.31 -6.55
CA SER A 16 -0.19 -1.41 -5.85
C SER A 16 0.79 -2.46 -5.32
N SER A 17 1.80 -2.81 -6.11
CA SER A 17 2.93 -3.66 -5.69
C SER A 17 3.67 -3.03 -4.50
N ASP A 18 4.01 -1.74 -4.61
CA ASP A 18 4.78 -1.03 -3.59
C ASP A 18 3.99 -0.87 -2.28
N MET A 19 2.68 -0.65 -2.37
CA MET A 19 1.79 -0.60 -1.21
C MET A 19 1.72 -1.95 -0.49
N ARG A 20 1.53 -3.05 -1.22
CA ARG A 20 1.46 -4.40 -0.64
C ARG A 20 2.78 -4.78 0.04
N ASN A 21 3.90 -4.58 -0.64
CA ASN A 21 5.23 -4.89 -0.09
C ASN A 21 5.51 -4.06 1.16
N TRP A 22 5.15 -2.78 1.15
CA TRP A 22 5.31 -1.93 2.33
C TRP A 22 4.47 -2.41 3.51
N VAL A 23 3.21 -2.82 3.28
CA VAL A 23 2.34 -3.35 4.35
C VAL A 23 2.92 -4.62 4.94
N PHE A 24 3.38 -5.56 4.10
CA PHE A 24 3.88 -6.86 4.55
C PHE A 24 5.19 -6.69 5.32
N ASP A 25 6.11 -5.90 4.78
CA ASP A 25 7.37 -5.56 5.44
C ASP A 25 7.13 -4.91 6.80
N HIS A 26 6.16 -4.00 6.92
CA HIS A 26 5.89 -3.35 8.20
C HIS A 26 5.15 -4.26 9.19
N LEU A 27 4.30 -5.17 8.72
CA LEU A 27 3.68 -6.21 9.56
C LEU A 27 4.70 -7.21 10.12
N GLU A 28 5.74 -7.52 9.36
CA GLU A 28 6.77 -8.50 9.78
C GLU A 28 7.90 -7.85 10.60
N ASN A 29 8.31 -6.63 10.23
CA ASN A 29 9.54 -6.01 10.74
C ASN A 29 9.31 -4.84 11.72
N THR A 30 8.06 -4.54 12.08
CA THR A 30 7.78 -3.45 13.04
C THR A 30 6.87 -3.89 14.17
N GLU A 31 7.10 -3.33 15.36
CA GLU A 31 6.20 -3.47 16.52
C GLU A 31 5.07 -2.42 16.51
N MET A 32 4.79 -1.79 15.37
CA MET A 32 3.76 -0.77 15.27
C MET A 32 2.38 -1.40 15.49
N ASP A 33 1.56 -0.76 16.31
CA ASP A 33 0.16 -1.16 16.40
C ASP A 33 -0.60 -0.83 15.10
N SER A 34 -1.75 -1.47 14.90
CA SER A 34 -2.58 -1.30 13.69
C SER A 34 -2.93 0.17 13.40
N GLY A 35 -3.09 1.00 14.42
CA GLY A 35 -3.36 2.43 14.28
C GLY A 35 -2.13 3.21 13.80
N GLN A 36 -0.96 2.93 14.37
CA GLN A 36 0.32 3.51 13.93
C GLN A 36 0.66 3.13 12.49
N MET A 37 0.47 1.86 12.14
CA MET A 37 0.76 1.33 10.82
C MET A 37 -0.18 1.93 9.77
N LYS A 38 -1.47 2.09 10.10
CA LYS A 38 -2.46 2.79 9.26
C LYS A 38 -2.10 4.26 9.04
N ALA A 39 -1.66 4.96 10.09
CA ALA A 39 -1.23 6.36 9.98
C ALA A 39 0.03 6.51 9.11
N ALA A 40 1.01 5.61 9.26
CA ALA A 40 2.21 5.58 8.44
C ALA A 40 1.91 5.28 6.96
N PHE A 41 0.98 4.35 6.70
CA PHE A 41 0.52 4.05 5.35
C PHE A 41 -0.13 5.27 4.69
N ILE A 42 -1.07 5.94 5.39
CA ILE A 42 -1.75 7.14 4.88
C ILE A 42 -0.73 8.25 4.59
N LYS A 43 0.29 8.41 5.45
CA LYS A 43 1.35 9.40 5.25
C LYS A 43 2.19 9.12 4.01
N LYS A 44 2.41 7.85 3.66
CA LYS A 44 3.27 7.43 2.54
C LYS A 44 2.51 7.37 1.21
N PHE A 45 1.28 6.84 1.22
CA PHE A 45 0.51 6.52 0.02
C PHE A 45 -0.76 7.34 -0.15
N GLY A 46 -1.16 8.13 0.84
CA GLY A 46 -2.40 8.91 0.79
C GLY A 46 -3.61 8.17 1.37
N LYS A 47 -4.61 8.94 1.80
CA LYS A 47 -5.82 8.43 2.47
C LYS A 47 -6.75 7.70 1.49
N GLU A 48 -6.68 8.04 0.21
CA GLU A 48 -7.43 7.40 -0.88
C GLU A 48 -7.08 5.91 -1.05
N ASN A 49 -5.88 5.51 -0.64
CA ASN A 49 -5.40 4.13 -0.74
C ASN A 49 -5.70 3.27 0.49
N LEU A 50 -6.46 3.79 1.46
CA LEU A 50 -6.76 3.09 2.70
C LEU A 50 -7.49 1.75 2.50
N LYS A 51 -8.34 1.66 1.47
CA LYS A 51 -9.00 0.39 1.12
C LYS A 51 -8.00 -0.69 0.70
N SER A 52 -6.93 -0.30 0.00
CA SER A 52 -5.86 -1.22 -0.40
C SER A 52 -5.08 -1.71 0.83
N TYR A 53 -4.78 -0.80 1.77
CA TYR A 53 -4.16 -1.17 3.06
C TYR A 53 -4.97 -2.23 3.80
N GLU A 54 -6.27 -1.99 4.01
CA GLU A 54 -7.15 -2.92 4.75
C GLU A 54 -7.23 -4.29 4.05
N LYS A 55 -7.25 -4.30 2.72
CA LYS A 55 -7.18 -5.53 1.92
C LYS A 55 -5.86 -6.28 2.16
N TYR A 56 -4.71 -5.61 2.07
CA TYR A 56 -3.41 -6.26 2.23
C TYR A 56 -3.18 -6.77 3.65
N VAL A 57 -3.59 -6.03 4.68
CA VAL A 57 -3.54 -6.51 6.07
C VAL A 57 -4.38 -7.78 6.23
N SER A 58 -5.58 -7.83 5.64
CA SER A 58 -6.41 -9.03 5.67
C SER A 58 -5.76 -10.21 4.93
N GLU A 59 -5.16 -9.99 3.76
CA GLU A 59 -4.46 -11.03 2.99
C GLU A 59 -3.23 -11.60 3.70
N TYR A 60 -2.65 -10.88 4.67
CA TYR A 60 -1.48 -11.34 5.43
C TYR A 60 -1.86 -12.14 6.68
N ILE A 61 -3.01 -11.84 7.30
CA ILE A 61 -3.46 -12.45 8.55
C ILE A 61 -4.35 -13.67 8.32
N ASP A 62 -5.03 -13.75 7.16
CA ASP A 62 -5.85 -14.89 6.71
C ASP A 62 -4.99 -16.04 6.14
#